data_AF-A0A3P7DCA3-F1
#
_entry.id   AF-A0A3P7DCA3-F1
#
_cell.length_a   1.000
_cell.length_b   1.000
_cell.length_c   1.000
_cell.angle_alpha   90.00
_cell.angle_beta   90.00
_cell.angle_gamma   90.00
#
_symmetry.space_group_name_H-M   'P 1'
#
loop_
_entity.id
_entity.type
_entity.pdbx_description
1 polymer ?
#
loop_
_entity_poly.entity_id
_entity_poly.type
_entity_poly.pdbx_seq_one_letter_code
_entity_poly.pdbx_strand_id
1 'polypeptide(L)'
;MGMFVWREVSVDGDIYNIRETRSSTKRGELLAGETNELQDGTLIDLCGATLLWRTAEGLTKSPCRSELESRLNEINAGKPQCPVNLNTLIIPRKKSAKSYGSSRQPYVYLNCGHVQGKHAWGKNDKSESGILYKCPICLVDSSKIIQLVMGMESAFHLDSDTLDYAFNPCGHVASLSTVRYWSRIPLPHGTSSFHPVCPFCTSLLSMDKPYVRLIFQDHCSDS
;
A
#
# COMPACT_ATOMS: atom_id res chain seq x y z
N MET A 1 -13.82 -3.67 16.18
CA MET A 1 -12.45 -4.19 15.97
C MET A 1 -11.50 -3.03 16.25
N GLY A 2 -10.72 -3.10 17.33
CA GLY A 2 -9.97 -1.96 17.89
C GLY A 2 -9.01 -1.30 16.90
N MET A 3 -8.78 -0.01 17.06
CA MET A 3 -7.69 0.69 16.40
C MET A 3 -6.35 0.18 16.95
N PHE A 4 -5.33 0.07 16.11
CA PHE A 4 -3.97 -0.19 16.57
C PHE A 4 -3.48 1.00 17.40
N VAL A 5 -2.88 0.73 18.56
CA VAL A 5 -2.44 1.76 19.50
C VAL A 5 -0.96 1.58 19.77
N TRP A 6 -0.21 2.68 19.72
CA TRP A 6 1.18 2.68 20.14
C TRP A 6 1.28 2.78 21.66
N ARG A 7 2.22 2.02 22.22
CA ARG A 7 2.60 2.07 23.64
C ARG A 7 4.08 2.33 23.75
N GLU A 8 4.49 2.88 24.88
CA GLU A 8 5.89 3.00 25.26
C GLU A 8 6.24 1.86 26.22
N VAL A 9 7.38 1.18 25.98
CA VAL A 9 7.88 0.11 26.84
C VAL A 9 9.07 0.65 27.62
N SER A 10 9.08 0.47 28.94
CA SER A 10 10.22 0.87 29.79
C SER A 10 11.41 -0.08 29.64
N VAL A 11 12.54 0.31 30.23
CA VAL A 11 13.74 -0.56 30.34
C VAL A 11 13.42 -1.88 31.06
N ASP A 12 12.55 -1.83 32.07
CA ASP A 12 12.16 -2.99 32.88
C ASP A 12 10.94 -3.74 32.29
N GLY A 13 10.42 -3.32 31.14
CA GLY A 13 9.35 -4.01 30.42
C GLY A 13 7.92 -3.56 30.76
N ASP A 14 7.75 -2.53 31.58
CA ASP A 14 6.43 -1.96 31.88
C ASP A 14 5.84 -1.22 30.67
N ILE A 15 4.51 -1.28 30.53
CA ILE A 15 3.77 -0.64 29.43
C ILE A 15 3.17 0.70 29.84
N TYR A 16 3.37 1.71 29.01
CA TYR A 16 2.86 3.06 29.22
C TYR A 16 2.08 3.57 28.01
N ASN A 17 1.15 4.49 28.26
CA ASN A 17 0.65 5.39 27.23
C ASN A 17 1.81 6.17 26.60
N ILE A 18 1.69 6.51 25.31
CA ILE A 18 2.65 7.38 24.64
C ILE A 18 2.74 8.74 25.34
N ARG A 19 3.94 9.33 25.34
CA ARG A 19 4.13 10.73 25.78
C ARG A 19 3.44 11.68 24.80
N GLU A 20 3.09 12.87 25.29
CA GLU A 20 2.45 13.92 24.49
C GLU A 20 3.28 14.30 23.25
N THR A 21 4.59 14.39 23.42
CA THR A 21 5.55 14.54 22.33
C THR A 21 6.69 13.56 22.53
N ARG A 22 7.24 13.10 21.41
CA ARG A 22 8.46 12.28 21.39
C ARG A 22 9.56 13.02 22.14
N SER A 23 10.24 12.31 23.05
CA SER A 23 11.30 12.84 23.93
C SER A 23 10.87 13.80 25.04
N SER A 24 9.57 13.99 25.28
CA SER A 24 9.10 14.69 26.49
C SER A 24 9.61 14.00 27.75
N THR A 25 9.99 14.75 28.80
CA THR A 25 10.43 14.15 30.08
C THR A 25 9.28 13.61 30.92
N LYS A 26 8.03 14.00 30.60
CA LYS A 26 6.84 13.50 31.26
C LYS A 26 6.45 12.15 30.66
N ARG A 27 6.62 11.08 31.43
CA ARG A 27 6.15 9.74 31.07
C ARG A 27 4.63 9.71 30.92
N GLY A 28 4.13 8.79 30.09
CA GLY A 28 2.71 8.47 30.04
C GLY A 28 2.22 7.75 31.29
N GLU A 29 0.93 7.45 31.32
CA GLU A 29 0.30 6.65 32.36
C GLU A 29 0.72 5.17 32.26
N LEU A 30 0.96 4.53 33.40
CA LEU A 30 1.25 3.09 33.49
C LEU A 30 -0.01 2.27 33.20
N LEU A 31 0.12 1.25 32.36
CA LEU A 31 -0.96 0.35 31.98
C LEU A 31 -0.71 -1.04 32.56
N ALA A 32 -1.02 -1.24 33.84
CA ALA A 32 -0.74 -2.49 34.57
C ALA A 32 -1.45 -3.75 34.01
N GLY A 33 -2.42 -3.58 33.10
CA GLY A 33 -3.14 -4.68 32.45
C GLY A 33 -2.59 -5.09 31.08
N GLU A 34 -1.57 -4.39 30.56
CA GLU A 34 -0.91 -4.72 29.28
C GLU A 34 0.48 -5.30 29.52
N THR A 35 0.94 -6.17 28.62
CA THR A 35 2.24 -6.84 28.71
C THR A 35 3.15 -6.44 27.56
N ASN A 36 4.47 -6.65 27.72
CA ASN A 36 5.45 -6.47 26.65
C ASN A 36 5.65 -7.74 25.79
N GLU A 37 4.80 -8.75 25.94
CA GLU A 37 4.87 -9.96 25.13
C GLU A 37 4.49 -9.63 23.67
N LEU A 38 5.41 -9.91 22.75
CA LEU A 38 5.19 -9.65 21.33
C LEU A 38 4.21 -10.66 20.74
N GLN A 39 3.18 -10.15 20.09
CA GLN A 39 2.20 -10.95 19.35
C GLN A 39 2.60 -11.00 17.86
N ASP A 40 2.10 -11.98 17.11
CA ASP A 40 2.35 -12.02 15.67
C ASP A 40 1.87 -10.72 15.01
N GLY A 41 2.77 -10.04 14.30
CA GLY A 41 2.48 -8.75 13.66
C GLY A 41 2.73 -7.52 14.53
N THR A 42 3.30 -7.64 15.74
CA THR A 42 3.67 -6.47 16.55
C THR A 42 4.68 -5.59 15.80
N LEU A 43 4.42 -4.28 15.77
CA LEU A 43 5.36 -3.29 15.27
C LEU A 43 6.15 -2.67 16.41
N ILE A 44 7.44 -2.46 16.20
CA ILE A 44 8.36 -1.90 17.21
C ILE A 44 9.06 -0.70 16.59
N ASP A 45 8.78 0.49 17.09
CA ASP A 45 9.43 1.72 16.64
C ASP A 45 10.67 2.04 17.48
N LEU A 46 11.83 2.07 16.82
CA LEU A 46 13.15 2.33 17.40
C LEU A 46 13.67 3.74 17.10
N CYS A 47 12.78 4.70 16.84
CA CYS A 47 13.13 6.11 16.60
C CYS A 47 14.05 6.32 15.39
N GLY A 48 13.71 5.67 14.28
CA GLY A 48 14.44 5.76 13.02
C GLY A 48 14.25 4.54 12.13
N ALA A 49 13.93 3.39 12.74
CA ALA A 49 13.49 2.19 12.08
C ALA A 49 12.24 1.64 12.77
N THR A 50 11.36 1.00 12.01
CA THR A 50 10.26 0.21 12.56
C THR A 50 10.46 -1.25 12.19
N LEU A 51 10.46 -2.12 13.20
CA LEU A 51 10.53 -3.56 13.02
C LEU A 51 9.13 -4.15 13.00
N LEU A 52 8.95 -5.20 12.20
CA LEU A 52 7.79 -6.07 12.24
C LEU A 52 8.21 -7.38 12.90
N TRP A 53 7.64 -7.68 14.06
CA TRP A 53 7.79 -8.98 14.70
C TRP A 53 6.80 -9.98 14.12
N ARG A 54 7.28 -11.16 13.74
CA ARG A 54 6.48 -12.28 13.28
C ARG A 54 6.87 -13.50 14.10
N THR A 55 5.85 -14.22 14.56
CA THR A 55 6.02 -15.56 15.14
C THR A 55 6.50 -16.52 14.06
N ALA A 56 7.15 -17.62 14.47
CA ALA A 56 7.54 -18.67 13.53
C ALA A 56 6.32 -19.21 12.75
N GLU A 57 5.20 -19.45 13.44
CA GLU A 57 3.94 -19.86 12.82
C GLU A 57 3.43 -18.82 11.80
N GLY A 58 3.44 -17.54 12.17
CA GLY A 58 3.03 -16.44 11.29
C GLY A 58 3.90 -16.33 10.05
N LEU A 59 5.22 -16.52 10.15
CA LEU A 59 6.11 -16.59 8.99
C LEU A 59 5.83 -17.81 8.11
N THR A 60 5.51 -18.96 8.72
CA THR A 60 5.19 -20.20 7.98
C THR A 60 3.86 -20.07 7.21
N LYS A 61 2.94 -19.24 7.70
CA LYS A 61 1.66 -18.91 7.05
C LYS A 61 1.76 -17.74 6.07
N SER A 62 2.85 -16.97 6.11
CA SER A 62 3.07 -15.88 5.15
C SER A 62 3.34 -16.44 3.75
N PRO A 63 2.89 -15.76 2.68
CA PRO A 63 3.19 -16.16 1.32
C PRO A 63 4.68 -16.26 1.08
N CYS A 64 5.12 -17.38 0.53
CA CYS A 64 6.49 -17.49 0.06
C CYS A 64 6.68 -16.65 -1.21
N ARG A 65 7.93 -16.27 -1.47
CA ARG A 65 8.28 -15.45 -2.63
C ARG A 65 7.76 -16.04 -3.96
N SER A 66 7.85 -17.37 -4.12
CA SER A 66 7.39 -18.05 -5.33
C SER A 66 5.87 -17.96 -5.52
N GLU A 67 5.09 -17.97 -4.44
CA GLU A 67 3.63 -17.77 -4.54
C GLU A 67 3.31 -16.35 -5.02
N LEU A 68 3.96 -15.33 -4.46
CA LEU A 68 3.80 -13.93 -4.92
C LEU A 68 4.22 -13.76 -6.38
N GLU A 69 5.30 -14.42 -6.80
CA GLU A 69 5.74 -14.43 -8.19
C GLU A 69 4.74 -15.14 -9.11
N SER A 70 4.13 -16.24 -8.67
CA SER A 70 3.07 -16.93 -9.41
C SER A 70 1.86 -16.03 -9.61
N ARG A 71 1.37 -15.40 -8.54
CA ARG A 71 0.22 -14.46 -8.61
C ARG A 71 0.48 -13.28 -9.53
N LEU A 72 1.68 -12.71 -9.47
CA LEU A 72 2.05 -11.64 -10.40
C LEU A 72 2.13 -12.14 -11.85
N ASN A 73 2.62 -13.35 -12.07
CA ASN A 73 2.67 -13.96 -13.39
C ASN A 73 1.27 -14.24 -13.93
N GLU A 74 0.32 -14.68 -13.09
CA GLU A 74 -1.09 -14.89 -13.46
C GLU A 74 -1.72 -13.60 -14.01
N ILE A 75 -1.54 -12.47 -13.32
CA ILE A 75 -2.04 -11.16 -13.80
C ILE A 75 -1.41 -10.78 -15.14
N ASN A 76 -0.09 -10.91 -15.26
CA ASN A 76 0.61 -10.57 -16.49
C ASN A 76 0.28 -11.53 -17.64
N ALA A 77 -0.06 -12.79 -17.34
CA ALA A 77 -0.49 -13.80 -18.31
C ALA A 77 -1.89 -13.52 -18.87
N GLY A 78 -2.74 -12.80 -18.13
CA GLY A 78 -4.00 -12.22 -18.64
C GLY A 78 -3.79 -11.20 -19.77
N LYS A 79 -2.55 -10.74 -19.97
CA LYS A 79 -2.19 -9.75 -21.02
C LYS A 79 -3.09 -8.51 -20.99
N PRO A 80 -3.18 -7.79 -19.85
CA PRO A 80 -3.98 -6.57 -19.77
C PRO A 80 -3.55 -5.58 -20.86
N GLN A 81 -4.50 -5.05 -21.64
CA GLN A 81 -4.21 -4.15 -22.76
C GLN A 81 -4.45 -2.68 -22.39
N CYS A 82 -3.71 -1.80 -23.05
CA CYS A 82 -4.03 -0.38 -23.16
C CYS A 82 -4.75 -0.15 -24.50
N PRO A 83 -6.04 0.27 -24.53
CA PRO A 83 -6.80 0.46 -25.75
C PRO A 83 -6.30 1.68 -26.54
N VAL A 84 -5.66 2.64 -25.88
CA VAL A 84 -5.17 3.87 -26.53
C VAL A 84 -3.88 3.60 -27.30
N ASN A 85 -2.93 2.89 -26.68
CA ASN A 85 -1.62 2.65 -27.30
C ASN A 85 -1.49 1.25 -27.92
N LEU A 86 -2.51 0.40 -27.80
CA LEU A 86 -2.53 -1.00 -28.27
C LEU A 86 -1.33 -1.82 -27.77
N ASN A 87 -0.93 -1.60 -26.51
CA ASN A 87 0.19 -2.29 -25.87
C ASN A 87 -0.29 -3.19 -24.74
N THR A 88 0.34 -4.35 -24.62
CA THR A 88 0.17 -5.24 -23.46
C THR A 88 0.96 -4.72 -22.27
N LEU A 89 0.24 -4.44 -21.19
CA LEU A 89 0.78 -3.94 -19.94
C LEU A 89 1.43 -5.06 -19.13
N ILE A 90 2.47 -4.70 -18.36
CA ILE A 90 3.15 -5.61 -17.43
C ILE A 90 3.34 -4.89 -16.10
N ILE A 91 2.82 -5.46 -15.02
CA ILE A 91 3.13 -5.00 -13.66
C ILE A 91 4.55 -5.46 -13.30
N PRO A 92 5.49 -4.55 -13.01
CA PRO A 92 6.86 -4.91 -12.66
C PRO A 92 6.99 -5.37 -11.21
N ARG A 93 7.99 -6.21 -10.93
CA ARG A 93 8.37 -6.66 -9.58
C ARG A 93 9.06 -5.58 -8.73
N LYS A 94 9.68 -4.60 -9.39
CA LYS A 94 10.44 -3.53 -8.75
C LYS A 94 10.32 -2.25 -9.56
N LYS A 95 10.31 -1.11 -8.90
CA LYS A 95 10.42 0.18 -9.59
C LYS A 95 11.79 0.23 -10.26
N SER A 96 11.79 0.53 -11.57
CA SER A 96 13.01 0.72 -12.34
C SER A 96 12.96 2.09 -13.00
N ALA A 97 14.02 2.86 -12.87
CA ALA A 97 14.14 4.13 -13.60
C ALA A 97 14.00 3.91 -15.12
N LYS A 98 14.46 2.77 -15.64
CA LYS A 98 14.32 2.39 -17.06
C LYS A 98 12.89 2.07 -17.48
N SER A 99 12.03 1.64 -16.55
CA SER A 99 10.62 1.37 -16.87
C SER A 99 9.76 2.63 -16.75
N TYR A 100 10.29 3.71 -16.18
CA TYR A 100 9.61 4.99 -16.10
C TYR A 100 9.39 5.55 -17.51
N GLY A 101 8.15 5.49 -17.98
CA GLY A 101 7.79 5.90 -19.35
C GLY A 101 7.76 4.77 -20.38
N SER A 102 7.95 3.50 -19.98
CA SER A 102 7.65 2.38 -20.88
C SER A 102 6.16 2.39 -21.24
N SER A 103 5.85 2.22 -22.53
CA SER A 103 4.46 2.12 -23.01
C SER A 103 3.70 0.92 -22.42
N ARG A 104 4.43 -0.05 -21.85
CA ARG A 104 3.90 -1.25 -21.19
C ARG A 104 3.66 -1.06 -19.69
N GLN A 105 4.03 0.08 -19.12
CA GLN A 105 3.85 0.32 -17.70
C GLN A 105 2.37 0.59 -17.39
N PRO A 106 1.73 -0.22 -16.51
CA PRO A 106 0.36 0.04 -16.06
C PRO A 106 0.29 1.18 -15.04
N TYR A 107 -0.80 1.93 -15.15
CA TYR A 107 -1.24 3.01 -14.26
C TYR A 107 -2.71 2.78 -13.89
N VAL A 108 -3.09 3.02 -12.64
CA VAL A 108 -4.49 2.99 -12.22
C VAL A 108 -5.05 4.40 -12.11
N TYR A 109 -6.26 4.59 -12.61
CA TYR A 109 -7.05 5.81 -12.49
C TYR A 109 -7.75 5.83 -11.13
N LEU A 110 -7.35 6.74 -10.23
CA LEU A 110 -7.75 6.65 -8.83
C LEU A 110 -9.25 6.77 -8.57
N ASN A 111 -10.00 7.47 -9.42
CA ASN A 111 -11.44 7.66 -9.19
C ASN A 111 -12.27 6.43 -9.60
N CYS A 112 -11.81 5.63 -10.57
CA CYS A 112 -12.56 4.47 -11.07
C CYS A 112 -11.88 3.11 -10.88
N GLY A 113 -10.57 3.05 -10.58
CA GLY A 113 -9.85 1.80 -10.43
C GLY A 113 -9.40 1.14 -11.74
N HIS A 114 -9.80 1.69 -12.89
CA HIS A 114 -9.37 1.15 -14.19
C HIS A 114 -7.85 1.26 -14.41
N VAL A 115 -7.26 0.15 -14.85
CA VAL A 115 -5.83 0.02 -15.14
C VAL A 115 -5.57 0.22 -16.62
N GLN A 116 -4.60 1.08 -16.94
CA GLN A 116 -4.30 1.53 -18.29
C GLN A 116 -2.83 1.87 -18.50
N GLY A 117 -2.39 1.98 -19.75
CA GLY A 117 -1.07 2.52 -20.07
C GLY A 117 -1.04 4.05 -19.98
N LYS A 118 0.14 4.65 -19.81
CA LYS A 118 0.27 6.12 -19.89
C LYS A 118 0.03 6.60 -21.32
N HIS A 119 -0.85 7.58 -21.49
CA HIS A 119 -1.12 8.24 -22.77
C HIS A 119 -1.50 9.71 -22.57
N ALA A 120 -1.45 10.50 -23.64
CA ALA A 120 -1.85 11.91 -23.63
C ALA A 120 -3.36 12.11 -23.85
N TRP A 121 -4.05 11.11 -24.44
CA TRP A 121 -5.50 11.18 -24.63
C TRP A 121 -6.21 11.39 -23.29
N GLY A 122 -7.19 12.30 -23.28
CA GLY A 122 -7.98 12.58 -22.08
C GLY A 122 -7.26 13.36 -20.98
N LYS A 123 -5.99 13.75 -21.19
CA LYS A 123 -5.27 14.64 -20.26
C LYS A 123 -5.69 16.08 -20.53
N ASN A 124 -6.27 16.74 -19.53
CA ASN A 124 -6.62 18.16 -19.60
C ASN A 124 -5.82 18.94 -18.55
N ASP A 125 -4.88 19.75 -19.03
CA ASP A 125 -4.03 20.61 -18.19
C ASP A 125 -4.69 21.98 -17.89
N LYS A 126 -5.88 22.27 -18.43
CA LYS A 126 -6.51 23.59 -18.39
C LYS A 126 -7.63 23.76 -17.34
N SER A 127 -7.71 22.91 -16.32
CA SER A 127 -8.69 23.12 -15.24
C SER A 127 -8.08 23.92 -14.10
N GLU A 128 -8.82 24.88 -13.53
CA GLU A 128 -8.40 25.65 -12.33
C GLU A 128 -8.06 24.74 -11.14
N SER A 129 -8.56 23.50 -11.15
CA SER A 129 -8.36 22.45 -10.15
C SER A 129 -7.18 21.50 -10.43
N GLY A 130 -6.35 21.80 -11.43
CA GLY A 130 -5.14 21.04 -11.77
C GLY A 130 -5.27 20.14 -13.00
N ILE A 131 -4.40 19.13 -13.09
CA ILE A 131 -4.39 18.19 -14.23
C ILE A 131 -5.48 17.12 -14.00
N LEU A 132 -6.33 16.91 -15.01
CA LEU A 132 -7.30 15.82 -15.03
C LEU A 132 -6.90 14.76 -16.06
N TYR A 133 -7.09 13.49 -15.68
CA TYR A 133 -6.89 12.33 -16.53
C TYR A 133 -8.23 11.64 -16.75
N LYS A 134 -8.76 11.71 -17.98
CA LYS A 134 -9.97 10.98 -18.36
C LYS A 134 -9.66 9.51 -18.58
N CYS A 135 -10.40 8.62 -17.90
CA CYS A 135 -10.28 7.18 -18.11
C CYS A 135 -10.79 6.81 -19.53
N PRO A 136 -10.00 6.09 -20.35
CA PRO A 136 -10.43 5.68 -21.69
C PRO A 136 -11.50 4.59 -21.71
N ILE A 137 -11.75 3.92 -20.57
CA ILE A 137 -12.81 2.90 -20.45
C ILE A 137 -14.13 3.56 -20.09
N CYS A 138 -14.20 4.21 -18.92
CA CYS A 138 -15.46 4.68 -18.35
C CYS A 138 -15.64 6.21 -18.42
N LEU A 139 -14.70 6.94 -19.01
CA LEU A 139 -14.73 8.40 -19.18
C LEU A 139 -14.76 9.22 -17.87
N VAL A 140 -14.68 8.56 -16.71
CA VAL A 140 -14.54 9.20 -15.39
C VAL A 140 -13.19 9.90 -15.31
N ASP A 141 -13.22 11.17 -14.90
CA ASP A 141 -12.01 11.96 -14.68
C ASP A 141 -11.37 11.59 -13.33
N SER A 142 -10.04 11.44 -13.33
CA SER A 142 -9.22 11.28 -12.12
C SER A 142 -8.22 12.42 -12.03
N SER A 143 -8.07 13.04 -10.86
CA SER A 143 -7.04 14.07 -10.63
C SER A 143 -5.63 13.49 -10.57
N LYS A 144 -5.50 12.18 -10.34
CA LYS A 144 -4.24 11.46 -10.31
C LYS A 144 -4.39 10.06 -10.92
N ILE A 145 -3.32 9.63 -11.58
CA ILE A 145 -3.08 8.24 -11.96
C ILE A 145 -1.79 7.79 -11.30
N ILE A 146 -1.73 6.54 -10.82
CA ILE A 146 -0.55 6.03 -10.10
C ILE A 146 0.04 4.83 -10.83
N GLN A 147 1.37 4.77 -10.89
CA GLN A 147 2.12 3.69 -11.53
C GLN A 147 2.06 2.44 -10.67
N LEU A 148 1.64 1.30 -11.23
CA LEU A 148 1.59 0.05 -10.50
C LEU A 148 2.95 -0.65 -10.42
N VAL A 149 3.22 -1.28 -9.28
CA VAL A 149 4.39 -2.14 -9.02
C VAL A 149 4.00 -3.19 -7.99
N MET A 150 4.52 -4.40 -8.09
CA MET A 150 4.24 -5.43 -7.08
C MET A 150 4.97 -5.15 -5.76
N GLY A 151 4.28 -5.30 -4.61
CA GLY A 151 4.93 -5.40 -3.31
C GLY A 151 5.52 -6.80 -3.13
N MET A 152 6.84 -6.97 -3.20
CA MET A 152 7.47 -8.30 -3.23
C MET A 152 7.93 -8.84 -1.86
N GLU A 153 7.81 -8.06 -0.78
CA GLU A 153 8.24 -8.51 0.55
C GLU A 153 7.18 -9.41 1.19
N SER A 154 7.48 -10.72 1.24
CA SER A 154 6.62 -11.77 1.76
C SER A 154 6.11 -11.50 3.17
N ALA A 155 6.95 -10.97 4.06
CA ALA A 155 6.58 -10.73 5.45
C ALA A 155 5.47 -9.68 5.61
N PHE A 156 5.22 -8.85 4.59
CA PHE A 156 4.20 -7.81 4.62
C PHE A 156 2.85 -8.25 4.05
N HIS A 157 2.77 -9.40 3.39
CA HIS A 157 1.51 -9.95 2.90
C HIS A 157 0.83 -10.79 3.98
N LEU A 158 -0.49 -10.65 4.09
CA LEU A 158 -1.31 -11.46 4.98
C LEU A 158 -1.76 -12.78 4.33
N ASP A 159 -1.80 -12.82 3.00
CA ASP A 159 -2.21 -13.96 2.21
C ASP A 159 -1.64 -13.89 0.79
N SER A 160 -1.80 -15.00 0.06
CA SER A 160 -1.44 -15.14 -1.35
C SER A 160 -2.69 -15.08 -2.24
N ASP A 161 -3.69 -14.29 -1.84
CA ASP A 161 -4.94 -14.13 -2.60
C ASP A 161 -4.72 -13.26 -3.86
N THR A 162 -5.81 -12.95 -4.58
CA THR A 162 -5.75 -12.12 -5.79
C THR A 162 -5.12 -10.76 -5.51
N LEU A 163 -4.25 -10.30 -6.42
CA LEU A 163 -3.55 -9.03 -6.30
C LEU A 163 -4.31 -7.92 -7.02
N ASP A 164 -5.54 -7.67 -6.55
CA ASP A 164 -6.54 -6.80 -7.17
C ASP A 164 -6.66 -5.43 -6.48
N TYR A 165 -5.72 -5.06 -5.61
CA TYR A 165 -5.68 -3.74 -4.98
C TYR A 165 -4.28 -3.11 -5.07
N ALA A 166 -4.23 -1.78 -5.01
CA ALA A 166 -2.97 -1.04 -4.89
C ALA A 166 -3.04 0.08 -3.85
N PHE A 167 -1.95 0.28 -3.12
CA PHE A 167 -1.77 1.41 -2.21
C PHE A 167 -1.70 2.76 -2.96
N ASN A 168 -2.36 3.78 -2.43
CA ASN A 168 -2.37 5.15 -2.95
C ASN A 168 -1.56 6.06 -2.01
N PRO A 169 -0.52 6.77 -2.49
CA PRO A 169 -0.21 7.06 -3.90
C PRO A 169 0.90 6.22 -4.54
N CYS A 170 1.49 5.28 -3.80
CA CYS A 170 2.75 4.66 -4.23
C CYS A 170 2.59 3.58 -5.33
N GLY A 171 1.38 3.02 -5.48
CA GLY A 171 1.02 2.01 -6.48
C GLY A 171 1.51 0.60 -6.19
N HIS A 172 1.91 0.29 -4.95
CA HIS A 172 2.24 -1.08 -4.57
C HIS A 172 0.99 -1.96 -4.58
N VAL A 173 0.99 -2.97 -5.43
CA VAL A 173 -0.07 -3.95 -5.61
C VAL A 173 0.02 -5.01 -4.52
N ALA A 174 -1.14 -5.36 -3.93
CA ALA A 174 -1.31 -6.41 -2.92
C ALA A 174 -2.77 -6.89 -2.89
N SER A 175 -3.07 -7.87 -2.05
CA SER A 175 -4.44 -8.34 -1.81
C SER A 175 -5.27 -7.36 -0.98
N LEU A 176 -6.60 -7.53 -1.00
CA LEU A 176 -7.54 -6.71 -0.22
C LEU A 176 -7.25 -6.72 1.29
N SER A 177 -6.97 -7.90 1.85
CA SER A 177 -6.66 -8.06 3.27
C SER A 177 -5.41 -7.26 3.64
N THR A 178 -4.36 -7.36 2.82
CA THR A 178 -3.07 -6.71 3.01
C THR A 178 -3.22 -5.19 2.96
N VAL A 179 -3.88 -4.63 1.93
CA VAL A 179 -4.07 -3.17 1.85
C VAL A 179 -4.96 -2.65 2.98
N ARG A 180 -5.99 -3.39 3.38
CA ARG A 180 -6.88 -3.00 4.51
C ARG A 180 -6.16 -3.00 5.84
N TYR A 181 -5.32 -4.02 6.08
CA TYR A 181 -4.58 -4.14 7.33
C TYR A 181 -3.60 -2.98 7.50
N TRP A 182 -2.70 -2.79 6.54
CA TRP A 182 -1.65 -1.77 6.65
C TRP A 182 -2.20 -0.34 6.61
N SER A 183 -3.30 -0.08 5.90
CA SER A 183 -3.91 1.25 5.86
C SER A 183 -4.56 1.66 7.18
N ARG A 184 -4.77 0.72 8.11
CA ARG A 184 -5.37 0.98 9.43
C ARG A 184 -4.32 1.21 10.52
N ILE A 185 -3.04 1.01 10.23
CA ILE A 185 -1.96 1.12 11.21
C ILE A 185 -1.30 2.50 11.05
N PRO A 186 -1.55 3.45 11.98
CA PRO A 186 -0.95 4.76 11.88
C PRO A 186 0.48 4.70 12.46
N LEU A 187 1.51 4.86 11.63
CA LEU A 187 2.90 4.83 12.06
C LEU A 187 3.36 6.19 12.59
N PRO A 188 4.25 6.23 13.60
CA PRO A 188 4.76 7.48 14.14
C PRO A 188 5.47 8.29 13.07
N HIS A 189 5.12 9.57 12.97
CA HIS A 189 5.66 10.51 11.99
C HIS A 189 6.00 11.83 12.68
N GLY A 190 7.26 12.25 12.59
CA GLY A 190 7.74 13.42 13.34
C GLY A 190 7.71 13.21 14.85
N THR A 191 7.25 14.21 15.59
CA THR A 191 7.30 14.23 17.07
C THR A 191 5.97 13.92 17.75
N SER A 192 4.83 14.05 17.05
CA SER A 192 3.50 13.88 17.65
C SER A 192 2.41 13.39 16.69
N SER A 193 2.74 13.15 15.41
CA SER A 193 1.74 12.74 14.41
C SER A 193 1.85 11.26 14.08
N PHE A 194 0.76 10.67 13.61
CA PHE A 194 0.73 9.28 13.19
C PHE A 194 -0.01 9.16 11.86
N HIS A 195 0.61 8.48 10.90
CA HIS A 195 0.09 8.36 9.54
C HIS A 195 0.26 6.93 9.02
N PRO A 196 -0.75 6.36 8.34
CA PRO A 196 -0.58 5.08 7.68
C PRO A 196 0.41 5.19 6.52
N VAL A 197 1.25 4.17 6.33
CA VAL A 197 2.24 4.12 5.26
C VAL A 197 2.16 2.81 4.50
N CYS A 198 2.60 2.82 3.24
CA CYS A 198 2.81 1.59 2.50
C CYS A 198 3.97 0.79 3.12
N PRO A 199 3.78 -0.48 3.53
CA PRO A 199 4.85 -1.26 4.18
C PRO A 199 6.05 -1.50 3.25
N PHE A 200 5.82 -1.55 1.93
CA PHE A 200 6.86 -1.84 0.95
C PHE A 200 7.81 -0.66 0.65
N CYS A 201 7.42 0.58 0.93
CA CYS A 201 8.20 1.75 0.52
C CYS A 201 8.03 2.99 1.41
N THR A 202 7.37 2.82 2.56
CA THR A 202 7.17 3.84 3.59
C THR A 202 6.54 5.15 3.13
N SER A 203 5.93 5.18 1.94
CA SER A 203 5.18 6.34 1.46
C SER A 203 3.93 6.53 2.30
N LEU A 204 3.69 7.76 2.75
CA LEU A 204 2.44 8.14 3.43
C LEU A 204 1.25 7.83 2.53
N LEU A 205 0.27 7.09 3.07
CA LEU A 205 -0.95 6.78 2.35
C LEU A 205 -1.92 7.95 2.38
N SER A 206 -2.75 8.04 1.35
CA SER A 206 -3.86 9.01 1.35
C SER A 206 -4.83 8.70 2.49
N MET A 207 -5.17 9.70 3.29
CA MET A 207 -6.07 9.53 4.43
C MET A 207 -7.50 9.18 4.01
N ASP A 208 -7.99 9.78 2.92
CA ASP A 208 -9.36 9.56 2.45
C ASP A 208 -9.50 8.26 1.65
N LYS A 209 -8.49 7.92 0.83
CA LYS A 209 -8.51 6.75 -0.06
C LYS A 209 -7.13 6.07 -0.08
N PRO A 210 -6.75 5.32 0.97
CA PRO A 210 -5.40 4.77 1.11
C PRO A 210 -5.07 3.65 0.12
N TYR A 211 -6.09 3.06 -0.51
CA TYR A 211 -5.94 2.05 -1.55
C TYR A 211 -7.07 2.14 -2.58
N VAL A 212 -6.87 1.47 -3.73
CA VAL A 212 -7.83 1.41 -4.83
C VAL A 212 -7.93 -0.02 -5.36
N ARG A 213 -9.15 -0.48 -5.70
CA ARG A 213 -9.37 -1.74 -6.42
C ARG A 213 -8.91 -1.56 -7.87
N LEU A 214 -8.23 -2.56 -8.41
CA LEU A 214 -7.73 -2.60 -9.77
C LEU A 214 -8.78 -3.28 -10.66
N ILE A 215 -9.15 -2.60 -11.75
CA ILE A 215 -10.08 -3.11 -12.75
C ILE A 215 -9.32 -3.16 -14.09
N PHE A 216 -9.01 -4.37 -14.53
CA PHE A 216 -8.42 -4.60 -15.85
C PHE A 216 -9.52 -4.68 -16.91
N GLN A 217 -9.18 -4.45 -18.18
CA GLN A 217 -10.16 -4.39 -19.28
C GLN A 217 -11.05 -5.63 -19.38
N ASP A 218 -10.48 -6.78 -19.09
CA ASP A 218 -11.11 -8.09 -19.19
C ASP A 218 -12.24 -8.25 -18.16
N HIS A 219 -12.29 -7.36 -17.15
CA HIS A 219 -13.21 -7.36 -16.02
C HIS A 219 -14.08 -6.08 -15.94
N CYS A 220 -14.29 -5.36 -17.05
CA CYS A 220 -15.07 -4.11 -17.03
C CYS A 220 -16.52 -4.29 -16.51
N SER A 221 -17.06 -5.52 -16.56
CA SER A 221 -18.36 -5.88 -16.02
C SER A 221 -18.46 -5.81 -14.49
N ASP A 222 -17.33 -5.80 -13.78
CA ASP A 222 -17.26 -5.93 -12.31
C ASP A 222 -17.23 -4.56 -11.58
N SER A 223 -17.72 -3.50 -12.24
CA SER A 223 -17.66 -2.09 -11.78
C SER A 223 -18.84 -1.70 -10.91
#